data_AF-A0A1V6MLD7-F1
#
_entry.id   AF-A0A1V6MLD7-F1
#
_cell.length_a   1.000
_cell.length_b   1.000
_cell.length_c   1.000
_cell.angle_alpha   90.00
_cell.angle_beta   90.00
_cell.angle_gamma   90.00
#
_symmetry.space_group_name_H-M   'P 1'
#
loop_
_entity.id
_entity.type
_entity.pdbx_description
1 polymer ?
#
loop_
_entity_poly.entity_id
_entity_poly.type
_entity_poly.pdbx_seq_one_letter_code
_entity_poly.pdbx_strand_id
1 'polypeptide(L)'
;MRHGSCGPLNLGRHPSWAAPDVAAALDGEPGVSRRHASVEMTPDGGLWLTEHPAGPLNGTFVNGERVPPGGRVPVTDGDTVRLGRHCAFRVLVVEPPV
;
A
#
# COMPACT_ATOMS: atom_id res chain seq x y z
N MET A 1 -10.96 0.75 4.70
CA MET A 1 -10.97 2.11 4.12
C MET A 1 -11.20 1.98 2.62
N ARG A 2 -11.81 2.96 1.97
CA ARG A 2 -12.05 2.99 0.52
C ARG A 2 -11.47 4.30 -0.03
N HIS A 3 -10.64 4.23 -1.06
CA HIS A 3 -10.02 5.42 -1.67
C HIS A 3 -10.29 5.41 -3.17
N GLY A 4 -10.63 6.58 -3.73
CA GLY A 4 -10.85 6.77 -5.17
C GLY A 4 -9.53 6.90 -5.95
N SER A 5 -9.62 6.82 -7.28
CA SER A 5 -8.50 6.80 -8.25
C SER A 5 -7.71 8.11 -8.41
N CYS A 6 -7.79 9.03 -7.45
CA CYS A 6 -7.10 10.32 -7.52
C CYS A 6 -5.69 10.20 -6.91
N GLY A 7 -4.75 9.70 -7.71
CA GLY A 7 -3.33 9.59 -7.37
C GLY A 7 -2.97 8.40 -6.47
N PRO A 8 -1.66 8.24 -6.16
CA PRO A 8 -1.19 7.12 -5.37
C PRO A 8 -1.73 7.18 -3.94
N LEU A 9 -2.36 6.09 -3.51
CA LEU A 9 -2.72 5.86 -2.12
C LEU A 9 -1.45 5.52 -1.34
N ASN A 10 -0.96 6.48 -0.56
CA ASN A 10 0.21 6.30 0.29
C ASN A 10 -0.14 5.51 1.55
N LEU A 11 0.64 4.46 1.80
CA LEU A 11 0.50 3.52 2.91
C LEU A 11 1.65 3.73 3.90
N GLY A 12 1.35 4.32 5.04
CA GLY A 12 2.32 4.55 6.10
C GLY A 12 1.73 5.33 7.26
N ARG A 13 2.48 5.40 8.36
CA ARG A 13 2.02 6.03 9.62
C ARG A 13 2.06 7.56 9.62
N HIS A 14 2.65 8.20 8.60
CA HIS A 14 2.84 9.64 8.60
C HIS A 14 1.57 10.38 8.14
N PRO A 15 0.91 11.15 9.01
CA PRO A 15 -0.43 11.70 8.77
C PRO A 15 -0.50 12.80 7.70
N SER A 16 0.64 13.36 7.28
CA SER A 16 0.70 14.33 6.18
C SER A 16 1.27 13.75 4.89
N TRP A 17 1.61 12.46 4.86
CA TRP A 17 2.08 11.78 3.64
C TRP A 17 1.10 10.71 3.18
N ALA A 18 0.60 9.91 4.12
CA ALA A 18 -0.58 9.08 3.92
C ALA A 18 -1.85 9.88 4.15
N ALA A 19 -2.97 9.41 3.60
CA ALA A 19 -4.28 9.96 3.96
C ALA A 19 -4.51 9.81 5.48
N PRO A 20 -5.20 10.76 6.15
CA PRO A 20 -5.30 10.76 7.61
C PRO A 20 -5.89 9.48 8.20
N ASP A 21 -6.89 8.90 7.54
CA ASP A 21 -7.50 7.63 7.92
C ASP A 21 -6.52 6.45 7.77
N VAL A 22 -5.75 6.42 6.67
CA VAL A 22 -4.69 5.41 6.47
C VAL A 22 -3.61 5.51 7.52
N ALA A 23 -3.13 6.72 7.80
CA ALA A 23 -2.12 6.95 8.83
C ALA A 23 -2.62 6.51 10.20
N ALA A 24 -3.85 6.87 10.57
CA ALA A 24 -4.46 6.48 11.83
C ALA A 24 -4.64 4.95 11.94
N ALA A 25 -5.05 4.28 10.86
CA ALA A 25 -5.19 2.83 10.84
C ALA A 25 -3.87 2.08 11.01
N LEU A 26 -2.75 2.71 10.62
CA LEU A 26 -1.41 2.12 10.69
C LEU A 26 -0.62 2.59 11.92
N ASP A 27 -1.08 3.58 12.68
CA ASP A 27 -0.29 4.22 13.75
C ASP A 27 0.14 3.23 14.85
N GLY A 28 -0.73 2.27 15.17
CA GLY A 28 -0.48 1.18 16.11
C GLY A 28 0.46 0.08 15.60
N GLU A 29 0.94 0.16 14.36
CA GLU A 29 1.77 -0.88 13.72
C GLU A 29 3.25 -0.45 13.69
N PRO A 30 4.05 -0.73 14.74
CA PRO A 30 5.44 -0.28 14.83
C PRO A 30 6.33 -0.89 13.74
N GLY A 31 5.92 -2.03 13.16
CA GLY A 31 6.58 -2.67 12.03
C GLY A 31 6.41 -1.92 10.70
N VAL A 32 5.43 -1.01 10.61
CA VAL A 32 5.15 -0.21 9.43
C VAL A 32 5.94 1.09 9.50
N SER A 33 6.48 1.52 8.36
CA SER A 33 7.29 2.73 8.28
C SER A 33 6.39 3.95 8.16
N ARG A 34 6.88 5.12 8.60
CA ARG A 34 6.17 6.40 8.43
C ARG A 34 5.78 6.64 6.97
N ARG A 35 6.72 6.35 6.06
CA ARG A 35 6.48 6.26 4.61
C ARG A 35 6.88 4.86 4.17
N HIS A 36 5.92 4.00 3.84
CA HIS A 36 6.18 2.58 3.61
C HIS A 36 6.05 2.20 2.13
N ALA A 37 4.86 2.30 1.58
CA ALA A 37 4.59 1.98 0.18
C ALA A 37 3.46 2.86 -0.36
N SER A 38 3.20 2.80 -1.65
CA SER A 38 2.01 3.37 -2.27
C SER A 38 1.34 2.36 -3.19
N VAL A 39 0.05 2.52 -3.37
CA VAL A 39 -0.74 1.78 -4.35
C VAL A 39 -1.35 2.76 -5.33
N GLU A 40 -1.19 2.52 -6.62
CA GLU A 40 -1.69 3.40 -7.67
C GLU A 40 -2.35 2.58 -8.77
N MET A 41 -3.53 3.03 -9.21
CA MET A 41 -4.19 2.53 -10.41
C MET A 41 -3.76 3.39 -11.59
N THR A 42 -3.19 2.75 -12.61
CA THR A 42 -2.76 3.41 -13.84
C THR A 42 -3.97 3.64 -14.77
N PRO A 43 -3.88 4.58 -15.73
CA PRO A 43 -4.98 4.92 -16.62
C PRO A 43 -5.48 3.75 -17.51
N ASP A 44 -4.64 2.75 -17.73
CA ASP A 44 -4.96 1.49 -18.43
C ASP A 44 -5.60 0.44 -17.51
N GLY A 45 -5.90 0.78 -16.25
CA GLY A 45 -6.58 -0.09 -15.28
C GLY A 45 -5.65 -1.00 -14.48
N GLY A 46 -4.34 -0.95 -14.72
CA GLY A 46 -3.37 -1.71 -13.95
C GLY A 46 -3.24 -1.19 -12.51
N LEU A 47 -3.21 -2.07 -11.53
CA LEU A 47 -2.95 -1.68 -10.14
C LEU A 47 -1.52 -2.05 -9.76
N TRP A 48 -0.81 -1.11 -9.15
CA TRP A 48 0.61 -1.26 -8.86
C TRP A 48 0.90 -0.90 -7.42
N LEU A 49 1.69 -1.74 -6.76
CA LEU A 49 2.28 -1.44 -5.47
C LEU A 49 3.73 -1.02 -5.66
N THR A 50 4.10 0.13 -5.08
CA THR A 50 5.45 0.67 -5.13
C THR A 50 5.97 0.86 -3.72
N GLU A 51 7.13 0.28 -3.43
CA GLU A 51 7.78 0.49 -2.15
C GLU A 51 8.42 1.88 -2.10
N HIS A 52 8.37 2.56 -0.95
CA HIS A 52 8.97 3.89 -0.82
C HIS A 52 10.49 3.82 -1.11
N PRO A 53 11.08 4.77 -1.87
CA PRO A 53 12.47 4.67 -2.37
C PRO A 53 13.55 4.49 -1.29
N ALA A 54 13.29 5.01 -0.08
CA ALA A 54 14.20 4.83 1.05
C ALA A 54 14.27 3.39 1.58
N GLY A 55 13.39 2.49 1.12
CA GLY A 55 13.26 1.12 1.62
C GLY A 55 12.70 1.08 3.05
N PRO A 56 11.47 0.61 3.27
CA PRO A 56 10.95 0.35 4.59
C PRO A 56 11.79 -0.68 5.32
N LEU A 57 12.03 -0.44 6.60
CA LEU A 57 12.93 -1.26 7.41
C LEU A 57 12.58 -2.76 7.41
N ASN A 58 11.28 -3.08 7.44
CA ASN A 58 10.80 -4.46 7.50
C ASN A 58 10.36 -5.00 6.12
N GLY A 59 10.44 -4.17 5.06
CA GLY A 59 10.02 -4.50 3.69
C GLY A 59 8.51 -4.64 3.47
N THR A 60 8.15 -4.77 2.19
CA THR A 60 6.79 -5.01 1.71
C THR A 60 6.68 -6.38 1.06
N PHE A 61 5.50 -7.02 1.18
CA PHE A 61 5.25 -8.34 0.62
C PHE A 61 3.90 -8.40 -0.08
N VAL A 62 3.82 -9.12 -1.18
CA VAL A 62 2.59 -9.41 -1.93
C VAL A 62 2.45 -10.93 -2.01
N ASN A 63 1.32 -11.47 -1.53
CA ASN A 63 1.04 -12.92 -1.48
C ASN A 63 2.16 -13.76 -0.84
N GLY A 64 2.87 -13.19 0.13
CA GLY A 64 4.00 -13.83 0.82
C GLY A 64 5.36 -13.62 0.16
N GLU A 65 5.40 -13.16 -1.10
CA GLU A 65 6.62 -12.83 -1.82
C GLU A 65 7.09 -11.41 -1.48
N ARG A 66 8.40 -11.24 -1.28
CA ARG A 66 8.96 -9.94 -0.91
C ARG A 66 9.13 -9.06 -2.15
N VAL A 67 8.63 -7.83 -2.07
CA VAL A 67 8.85 -6.80 -3.09
C VAL A 67 10.33 -6.41 -3.09
N PRO A 68 10.97 -6.24 -4.26
CA PRO A 68 12.34 -5.72 -4.32
C PRO A 68 12.44 -4.37 -3.59
N PRO A 69 13.53 -4.09 -2.85
CA PRO A 69 13.67 -2.81 -2.15
C PRO A 69 13.51 -1.60 -3.08
N GLY A 70 12.59 -0.69 -2.75
CA GLY A 70 12.23 0.45 -3.60
C GLY A 70 11.63 0.08 -4.96
N GLY A 71 11.24 -1.18 -5.13
CA GLY A 71 10.69 -1.72 -6.37
C GLY A 71 9.20 -1.47 -6.52
N ARG A 72 8.71 -1.79 -7.71
CA ARG A 72 7.30 -1.70 -8.11
C ARG A 72 6.85 -3.04 -8.66
N VAL A 73 5.73 -3.54 -8.18
CA VAL A 73 5.13 -4.83 -8.59
C VAL A 73 3.66 -4.65 -8.94
N PRO A 74 3.14 -5.40 -9.92
CA PRO A 74 1.70 -5.42 -10.17
C PRO A 74 0.99 -6.08 -8.99
N VAL A 75 -0.20 -5.59 -8.68
CA VAL A 75 -1.13 -6.21 -7.73
C VAL A 75 -2.50 -6.28 -8.39
N THR A 76 -3.31 -7.24 -7.97
CA THR A 76 -4.64 -7.49 -8.54
C THR A 76 -5.70 -7.55 -7.45
N ASP A 77 -6.96 -7.52 -7.86
CA ASP A 77 -8.05 -7.74 -6.93
C ASP A 77 -7.88 -9.06 -6.18
N GLY A 78 -8.01 -8.99 -4.86
CA GLY A 78 -7.90 -10.14 -3.98
C GLY A 78 -6.49 -10.44 -3.47
N ASP A 79 -5.45 -9.79 -3.96
CA ASP A 79 -4.08 -9.98 -3.47
C ASP A 79 -3.93 -9.55 -2.01
N THR A 80 -3.08 -10.25 -1.28
CA THR A 80 -2.75 -9.92 0.11
C THR A 80 -1.43 -9.15 0.16
N VAL A 81 -1.49 -7.91 0.63
CA VAL A 81 -0.31 -7.07 0.87
C VAL A 81 0.02 -7.08 2.35
N ARG A 82 1.29 -7.31 2.68
CA ARG A 82 1.81 -7.18 4.05
C ARG A 82 2.87 -6.09 4.12
N LEU A 83 2.65 -5.13 5.02
CA LEU A 83 3.57 -4.06 5.36
C LEU A 83 4.31 -4.44 6.64
N GLY A 84 5.63 -4.52 6.54
CA GLY A 84 6.47 -4.92 7.66
C GLY A 84 6.10 -6.30 8.24
N ARG A 85 6.09 -6.42 9.57
CA ARG A 85 6.06 -7.74 10.25
C ARG A 85 4.67 -8.37 10.32
N HIS A 86 3.64 -7.60 10.69
CA HIS A 86 2.33 -8.15 11.07
C HIS A 86 1.14 -7.47 10.40
N CYS A 87 1.31 -6.28 9.81
CA CYS A 87 0.22 -5.54 9.20
C CYS A 87 -0.06 -6.08 7.80
N ALA A 88 -1.19 -6.76 7.60
CA ALA A 88 -1.61 -7.25 6.29
C ALA A 88 -3.04 -6.81 5.97
N PHE A 89 -3.30 -6.58 4.69
CA PHE A 89 -4.62 -6.26 4.16
C PHE A 89 -4.80 -6.88 2.78
N ARG A 90 -6.06 -7.02 2.38
CA ARG A 90 -6.44 -7.50 1.06
C ARG A 90 -6.75 -6.32 0.15
N VAL A 91 -6.26 -6.37 -1.08
CA VAL A 91 -6.61 -5.43 -2.13
C VAL A 91 -8.00 -5.79 -2.63
N LEU A 92 -8.89 -4.79 -2.68
CA LEU A 92 -10.22 -4.93 -3.27
C LEU A 92 -10.42 -3.80 -4.28
N VAL A 93 -10.62 -4.15 -5.54
CA VAL A 93 -10.97 -3.22 -6.61
C VAL A 93 -12.48 -3.19 -6.69
N VAL A 94 -13.06 -2.02 -6.39
CA VAL A 94 -14.51 -1.83 -6.43
C VAL A 94 -14.82 -0.86 -7.55
N GLU A 95 -15.46 -1.35 -8.61
CA GLU A 95 -16.02 -0.48 -9.64
C GLU A 95 -17.16 0.33 -9.03
N PRO A 96 -17.27 1.64 -9.34
CA PRO A 96 -18.40 2.43 -8.87
C PRO A 96 -19.71 1.83 -9.41
N PRO A 97 -20.77 1.74 -8.60
CA PRO A 97 -22.06 1.28 -9.08
C PRO A 97 -22.55 2.21 -10.20
N VAL A 98 -23.07 1.60 -11.27
CA VAL A 98 -23.68 2.30 -12.42
C VAL A 98 -24.90 3.13 -12.04
#